data_AF-A0A3D4VR31-F1
#
_entry.id   AF-A0A3D4VR31-F1
#
_cell.length_a   1.000
_cell.length_b   1.000
_cell.length_c   1.000
_cell.angle_alpha   90.00
_cell.angle_beta   90.00
_cell.angle_gamma   90.00
#
_symmetry.space_group_name_H-M   'P 1'
#
loop_
_entity.id
_entity.type
_entity.pdbx_description
1 polymer ?
#
loop_
_entity_poly.entity_id
_entity_poly.type
_entity_poly.pdbx_seq_one_letter_code
_entity_poly.pdbx_strand_id
1 'polypeptide(L)' 'MHDFGYRLDRIRGSHAYFIHSKYPNICVPKHEPIKVAYIKSIIQVLKAQEETR' A
#
# COMPACT_ATOMS: atom_id res chain seq x y z
N MET A 1 12.98 -9.49 -1.47
CA MET A 1 11.99 -8.46 -1.09
C MET A 1 10.91 -8.53 -2.15
N HIS A 2 9.70 -8.99 -1.83
CA HIS A 2 8.62 -9.07 -2.81
C HIS A 2 8.19 -7.65 -3.17
N ASP A 3 8.55 -7.21 -4.37
CA ASP A 3 8.00 -5.98 -4.93
C ASP A 3 6.60 -6.31 -5.45
N PHE A 4 5.57 -5.81 -4.77
CA PHE A 4 4.17 -6.00 -5.18
C PHE A 4 3.82 -5.20 -6.45
N GLY A 5 4.81 -4.54 -7.08
CA GLY A 5 4.67 -3.83 -8.36
C GLY A 5 4.02 -2.45 -8.23
N TYR A 6 3.73 -2.02 -7.00
CA TYR A 6 3.15 -0.71 -6.74
C TYR A 6 4.19 0.38 -6.98
N ARG A 7 3.78 1.47 -7.64
CA ARG A 7 4.63 2.63 -7.88
C ARG A 7 4.11 3.81 -7.09
N LEU A 8 5.02 4.63 -6.56
CA LEU A 8 4.65 5.91 -5.95
C LEU A 8 4.09 6.83 -7.04
N ASP A 9 2.82 7.24 -6.91
CA ASP A 9 2.17 8.23 -7.77
C ASP A 9 2.47 9.64 -7.29
N ARG A 10 2.09 9.91 -6.03
CA ARG A 10 2.20 11.25 -5.45
C ARG A 10 2.28 11.23 -3.94
N ILE A 11 2.75 12.35 -3.41
CA ILE A 11 2.75 12.66 -1.99
C ILE A 11 1.84 13.86 -1.79
N ARG A 12 0.85 13.75 -0.90
CA ARG A 12 -0.05 14.86 -0.55
C ARG A 12 -0.15 14.99 0.96
N GLY A 13 0.40 16.08 1.49
CA GLY A 13 0.48 16.31 2.92
C GLY A 13 1.20 15.17 3.64
N SER A 14 0.55 14.61 4.66
CA SER A 14 1.07 13.51 5.48
C SER A 14 0.87 12.12 4.88
N HIS A 15 0.55 11.99 3.59
CA HIS A 15 0.25 10.70 2.96
C HIS A 15 1.02 10.50 1.64
N ALA A 16 1.44 9.25 1.40
CA ALA A 16 2.00 8.76 0.15
C ALA A 16 0.98 7.84 -0.55
N TYR A 17 0.77 8.06 -1.84
CA TYR A 17 -0.19 7.33 -2.66
C TYR A 17 0.55 6.44 -3.66
N PHE A 18 0.18 5.17 -3.68
CA PHE A 18 0.78 4.13 -4.50
C PHE A 18 -0.27 3.57 -5.46
N ILE A 19 0.13 3.37 -6.71
CA ILE A 19 -0.74 2.90 -7.79
C ILE A 19 -0.23 1.58 -8.35
N HIS A 20 -1.16 0.76 -8.86
CA HIS A 20 -0.86 -0.49 -9.55
C HIS A 20 -1.79 -0.66 -10.75
N SER A 21 -1.32 -1.28 -11.83
CA SER A 21 -2.11 -1.42 -13.07
C SER A 21 -3.28 -2.41 -12.96
N LYS A 22 -3.15 -3.41 -12.07
CA LYS A 22 -4.14 -4.49 -11.88
C LYS A 22 -4.88 -4.45 -10.54
N TYR A 23 -4.46 -3.58 -9.62
CA TYR A 23 -4.89 -3.66 -8.22
C TYR A 23 -5.29 -2.29 -7.67
N PRO A 24 -6.14 -2.22 -6.63
CA PRO A 24 -6.56 -0.96 -6.04
C PRO A 24 -5.39 -0.13 -5.51
N ASN A 25 -5.51 1.20 -5.62
CA ASN A 25 -4.50 2.13 -5.12
C ASN A 25 -4.37 2.06 -3.59
N ILE A 26 -3.14 2.17 -3.08
CA ILE A 26 -2.82 2.15 -1.66
C ILE A 26 -2.44 3.54 -1.19
N CYS A 27 -2.90 3.94 -0.01
CA CYS A 27 -2.51 5.19 0.65
C CYS A 27 -1.85 4.87 1.99
N VAL A 28 -0.63 5.39 2.20
CA VAL A 28 0.17 5.14 3.40
C VAL A 28 0.48 6.46 4.10
N PRO A 29 0.20 6.61 5.40
CA PRO A 29 0.65 7.77 6.17
C PRO A 29 2.18 7.85 6.23
N LYS A 30 2.73 9.07 6.18
CA LYS A 30 4.18 9.33 6.23
C LYS A 30 4.71 9.54 7.65
N HIS A 31 3.83 9.60 8.65
CA HIS A 31 4.28 9.82 10.02
C HIS A 31 4.88 8.55 10.59
N GLU A 32 6.02 8.70 11.26
CA GLU A 32 6.62 7.64 12.06
C GLU A 32 6.35 7.92 13.55
N PRO A 33 5.89 6.91 14.31
CA PRO A 33 5.60 5.53 13.92
C PRO A 33 4.27 5.38 13.15
N ILE A 34 4.21 4.40 12.24
CA ILE A 34 2.97 3.98 11.59
C ILE A 34 2.22 3.01 12.53
N LYS A 35 0.91 3.22 12.72
CA LYS A 35 0.08 2.33 13.54
C LYS A 35 0.05 0.93 12.93
N VAL A 36 0.28 -0.09 13.74
CA VAL A 36 0.25 -1.52 13.33
C VAL A 36 -1.05 -1.89 12.61
N ALA A 37 -2.19 -1.32 13.01
CA ALA A 37 -3.47 -1.55 12.35
C ALA A 37 -3.43 -1.19 10.85
N TYR A 38 -2.79 -0.07 10.47
CA TYR A 38 -2.64 0.33 9.07
C TYR A 38 -1.79 -0.66 8.28
N ILE A 39 -0.68 -1.10 8.87
CA ILE A 39 0.22 -2.08 8.24
C ILE A 39 -0.55 -3.39 8.00
N LYS A 40 -1.32 -3.87 8.98
CA LYS A 40 -2.14 -5.07 8.85
C LYS A 40 -3.18 -4.95 7.73
N SER A 41 -3.88 -3.81 7.63
CA SER A 41 -4.85 -3.57 6.56
C SER A 41 -4.20 -3.60 5.17
N ILE A 42 -3.03 -2.98 5.02
CA ILE A 42 -2.29 -3.01 3.75
C ILE A 42 -1.88 -4.44 3.40
N ILE A 43 -1.32 -5.20 4.36
CA ILE A 43 -0.92 -6.59 4.14
C ILE A 43 -2.13 -7.46 3.75
N GLN A 44 -3.29 -7.26 4.38
CA GLN A 44 -4.50 -8.01 4.03
C GLN A 44 -4.92 -7.78 2.57
N VAL A 45 -4.88 -6.52 2.12
CA VAL A 45 -5.16 -6.18 0.70
C VAL A 45 -4.15 -6.83 -0.23
N LEU A 46 -2.85 -6.79 0.12
CA LEU A 46 -1.80 -7.40 -0.68
C LEU A 46 -1.93 -8.93 -0.76
N LYS A 47 -2.30 -9.60 0.34
CA LYS A 47 -2.50 -11.07 0.35
C LYS A 47 -3.70 -11.51 -0.47
N ALA A 48 -4.82 -10.79 -0.38
CA ALA A 48 -6.00 -11.08 -1.20
C ALA A 48 -5.69 -11.01 -2.71
N GLN A 49 -4.69 -10.20 -3.10
CA GLN A 49 -4.24 -10.08 -4.48
C GLN A 49 -3.40 -11.27 -4.96
N GLU A 50 -2.69 -11.94 -4.05
CA GLU A 50 -1.91 -13.15 -4.36
C GLU A 50 -2.82 -14.38 -4.56
N GLU A 51 -3.94 -14.47 -3.84
CA GLU A 51 -4.90 -15.59 -3.96
C GLU A 51 -5.72 -15.53 -5.26
N THR A 52 -5.75 -14.39 -5.95
CA THR A 52 -6.48 -14.20 -7.21
C THR A 52 -5.60 -14.45 -8.46
N ARG A 53 -4.36 -14.92 -8.28
CA ARG A 53 -3.43 -15.28 -9.36
C ARG A 53 -3.46 -16.77 -9.64
#